data_AF-A0A9D8EQP9-F1
#
_entry.id   AF-A0A9D8EQP9-F1
#
_cell.length_a   1.000
_cell.length_b   1.000
_cell.length_c   1.000
_cell.angle_alpha   90.00
_cell.angle_beta   90.00
_cell.angle_gamma   90.00
#
_symmetry.space_group_name_H-M   'P 1'
#
loop_
_entity.id
_entity.type
_entity.pdbx_description
1 polymer ?
#
loop_
_entity_poly.entity_id
_entity_poly.type
_entity_poly.pdbx_seq_one_letter_code
_entity_poly.pdbx_strand_id
1 'polypeptide(L)'
;MKGKELELTLKDFIVPPDDIPQDVQSAITHWSQWIDYWAVDWNYRDDTFHNEWQSYRTKKEPKIELSVNHIYEEKGKYTVLVKVIDILGNDTTKVLNVEIK
;
A
#
# COMPACT_ATOMS: atom_id res chain seq x y z
N MET A 1 21.30 -20.20 4.00
CA MET A 1 21.40 -18.96 3.20
C MET A 1 20.41 -17.97 3.82
N LYS A 2 20.78 -16.71 4.07
CA LYS A 2 19.82 -15.71 4.56
C LYS A 2 18.94 -15.29 3.38
N GLY A 3 17.63 -15.21 3.59
CA GLY A 3 16.69 -14.71 2.58
C GLY A 3 17.01 -13.28 2.14
N LYS A 4 16.41 -12.83 1.03
CA LYS A 4 16.57 -11.48 0.52
C LYS A 4 15.43 -10.58 0.96
N GLU A 5 15.79 -9.41 1.46
CA GLU A 5 14.85 -8.39 1.89
C GLU A 5 14.43 -7.50 0.71
N LEU A 6 13.12 -7.29 0.59
CA LEU A 6 12.50 -6.30 -0.29
C LEU A 6 11.82 -5.26 0.60
N GLU A 7 12.16 -3.99 0.42
CA GLU A 7 11.42 -2.86 0.99
C GLU A 7 10.43 -2.34 -0.05
N LEU A 8 9.17 -2.20 0.34
CA LEU A 8 8.12 -1.56 -0.45
C LEU A 8 7.70 -0.26 0.23
N THR A 9 7.73 0.84 -0.52
CA THR A 9 7.39 2.18 -0.02
C THR A 9 6.34 2.87 -0.90
N LEU A 10 5.29 3.41 -0.28
CA LEU A 10 4.37 4.35 -0.91
C LEU A 10 5.04 5.73 -1.02
N LYS A 11 5.16 6.25 -2.25
CA LYS A 11 5.85 7.54 -2.52
C LYS A 11 4.90 8.71 -2.69
N ASP A 12 3.73 8.47 -3.26
CA ASP A 12 2.70 9.44 -3.53
C ASP A 12 1.32 8.76 -3.62
N PHE A 13 0.28 9.58 -3.45
CA PHE A 13 -1.12 9.20 -3.70
C PHE A 13 -1.95 10.46 -3.89
N ILE A 14 -2.83 10.48 -4.89
CA ILE A 14 -3.68 11.64 -5.21
C ILE A 14 -5.10 11.14 -5.43
N VAL A 15 -6.04 11.76 -4.74
CA VAL A 15 -7.48 11.60 -4.96
C VAL A 15 -7.97 12.78 -5.80
N PRO A 16 -8.82 12.58 -6.83
CA PRO A 16 -9.38 13.67 -7.60
C PRO A 16 -10.06 14.71 -6.69
N PRO A 17 -9.76 16.03 -6.87
CA PRO A 17 -10.28 17.07 -5.97
C PRO A 17 -11.78 17.32 -6.14
N ASP A 18 -12.36 16.97 -7.29
CA ASP A 18 -13.78 17.19 -7.59
C ASP A 18 -14.71 16.40 -6.66
N ASP A 19 -14.19 15.31 -6.06
CA ASP A 19 -14.93 14.44 -5.15
C ASP A 19 -14.79 14.83 -3.67
N ILE A 20 -13.99 15.86 -3.36
CA ILE A 20 -13.62 16.22 -1.97
C ILE A 20 -14.12 17.62 -1.60
N PRO A 21 -14.84 17.79 -0.48
CA PRO A 21 -15.18 19.11 0.05
C PRO A 21 -13.94 20.01 0.30
N GLN A 22 -14.05 21.30 0.02
CA GLN A 22 -12.91 22.24 0.06
C GLN A 22 -12.26 22.35 1.45
N ASP A 23 -13.04 22.21 2.52
CA ASP A 23 -12.56 22.21 3.90
C ASP A 23 -11.69 20.98 4.19
N VAL A 24 -12.07 19.80 3.68
CA VAL A 24 -11.26 18.58 3.76
C VAL A 24 -9.97 18.75 2.97
N GLN A 25 -10.03 19.25 1.73
CA GLN A 25 -8.83 19.50 0.91
C GLN A 25 -7.84 20.44 1.61
N SER A 26 -8.35 21.49 2.25
CA SER A 26 -7.53 22.49 2.93
C SER A 26 -6.88 21.96 4.22
N ALA A 27 -7.44 20.91 4.83
CA ALA A 27 -6.91 20.28 6.04
C ALA A 27 -5.81 19.25 5.75
N ILE A 28 -5.66 18.81 4.50
CA ILE A 28 -4.64 17.83 4.11
C ILE A 28 -3.31 18.56 3.89
N THR A 29 -2.34 18.22 4.72
CA THR A 29 -0.99 18.79 4.69
C THR A 29 0.04 17.82 4.12
N HIS A 30 -0.28 16.54 4.08
CA HIS A 30 0.56 15.49 3.50
C HIS A 30 -0.29 14.48 2.74
N TRP A 31 0.16 14.05 1.56
CA TRP A 31 -0.60 13.16 0.66
C TRP A 31 -1.01 11.84 1.32
N SER A 32 -0.24 11.33 2.28
CA SER A 32 -0.59 10.07 2.95
C SER A 32 -1.88 10.16 3.75
N GLN A 33 -2.34 11.37 4.09
CA GLN A 33 -3.64 11.59 4.74
C GLN A 33 -4.83 11.26 3.84
N TRP A 34 -4.60 11.10 2.53
CA TRP A 34 -5.62 10.56 1.61
C TRP A 34 -5.84 9.06 1.76
N ILE A 35 -4.95 8.35 2.44
CA ILE A 35 -4.99 6.89 2.58
C ILE A 35 -5.50 6.53 3.97
N ASP A 36 -6.57 5.75 4.01
CA ASP A 36 -7.11 5.16 5.23
C ASP A 36 -6.59 3.75 5.48
N TYR A 37 -6.34 2.99 4.42
CA TYR A 37 -5.86 1.61 4.49
C TYR A 37 -4.98 1.28 3.29
N TRP A 38 -3.95 0.47 3.50
CA TRP A 38 -3.30 -0.24 2.40
C TRP A 38 -2.80 -1.61 2.83
N ALA A 39 -2.68 -2.51 1.86
CA ALA A 39 -2.26 -3.88 2.05
C ALA A 39 -1.41 -4.39 0.90
N VAL A 40 -0.67 -5.47 1.19
CA VAL A 40 0.27 -6.10 0.28
C VAL A 40 0.02 -7.61 0.25
N ASP A 41 -0.01 -8.14 -0.97
CA ASP A 41 0.16 -9.56 -1.29
C ASP A 41 1.55 -9.67 -1.95
N TRP A 42 2.46 -10.40 -1.32
CA TRP A 42 3.85 -10.51 -1.72
C TRP A 42 4.09 -11.56 -2.81
N ASN A 43 3.09 -12.40 -3.10
CA ASN A 43 3.21 -13.49 -4.06
C ASN A 43 1.87 -13.78 -4.76
N TYR A 44 1.33 -12.74 -5.39
CA TYR A 44 0.05 -12.80 -6.08
C TYR A 44 0.12 -13.75 -7.30
N ARG A 45 -0.87 -14.64 -7.44
CA ARG A 45 -0.88 -15.70 -8.46
C ARG A 45 -2.04 -15.57 -9.45
N ASP A 46 -2.43 -14.34 -9.76
CA ASP A 46 -3.58 -14.03 -10.63
C ASP A 46 -4.90 -14.65 -10.11
N ASP A 47 -5.01 -14.82 -8.79
CA ASP A 47 -6.15 -15.40 -8.09
C ASP A 47 -6.78 -14.39 -7.10
N THR A 48 -7.31 -14.86 -5.98
CA THR A 48 -7.82 -14.00 -4.90
C THR A 48 -6.68 -13.23 -4.26
N PHE A 49 -6.88 -11.95 -3.94
CA PHE A 49 -5.90 -11.19 -3.15
C PHE A 49 -5.72 -11.79 -1.76
N HIS A 50 -4.50 -12.21 -1.43
CA HIS A 50 -4.15 -12.73 -0.12
C HIS A 50 -3.46 -11.63 0.68
N ASN A 51 -4.17 -11.10 1.68
CA ASN A 51 -3.62 -10.06 2.54
C ASN A 51 -2.58 -10.64 3.51
N GLU A 52 -1.32 -10.37 3.22
CA GLU A 52 -0.19 -10.82 4.04
C GLU A 52 0.36 -9.72 4.95
N TRP A 53 0.15 -8.46 4.58
CA TRP A 53 0.49 -7.31 5.40
C TRP A 53 -0.48 -6.14 5.13
N GLN A 54 -0.77 -5.34 6.16
CA GLN A 54 -1.62 -4.17 6.05
C GLN A 54 -1.25 -3.07 7.05
N SER A 55 -1.54 -1.82 6.71
CA SER A 55 -1.53 -0.68 7.63
C SER A 55 -2.76 0.19 7.41
N TYR A 56 -3.35 0.67 8.50
CA TYR A 56 -4.59 1.43 8.46
C TYR A 56 -4.69 2.42 9.62
N ARG A 57 -5.43 3.50 9.39
CA ARG A 57 -5.67 4.53 10.41
C ARG A 57 -6.76 4.07 11.37
N THR A 58 -6.59 4.43 12.64
CA THR A 58 -7.64 4.29 13.65
C THR A 58 -7.85 5.61 14.37
N LYS A 59 -8.97 5.73 15.09
CA LYS A 59 -9.20 6.90 15.97
C LYS A 59 -8.11 7.09 17.03
N LYS A 60 -7.40 6.00 17.40
CA LYS A 60 -6.34 6.02 18.43
C LYS A 60 -4.96 6.23 17.82
N GLU A 61 -4.71 5.63 16.67
CA GLU A 61 -3.45 5.75 15.92
C GLU A 61 -3.77 6.31 14.54
N PRO A 62 -3.66 7.63 14.37
CA PRO A 62 -3.96 8.25 13.10
C PRO A 62 -2.82 8.04 12.10
N LYS A 63 -1.63 7.56 12.48
CA LYS A 63 -0.53 7.35 11.53
C LYS A 63 -0.75 6.07 10.72
N ILE A 64 -0.19 6.07 9.53
CA ILE A 64 -0.13 4.92 8.63
C ILE A 64 1.34 4.66 8.29
N GLU A 65 1.75 3.41 8.28
CA GLU A 65 3.10 3.03 7.86
C GLU A 65 3.21 3.21 6.35
N LEU A 66 4.29 3.82 5.86
CA LEU A 66 4.49 4.07 4.42
C LEU A 66 5.49 3.12 3.78
N SER A 67 6.25 2.39 4.59
CA SER A 67 7.19 1.36 4.16
C SER A 67 6.91 0.06 4.89
N VAL A 68 7.17 -1.06 4.23
CA VAL A 68 7.19 -2.40 4.82
C VAL A 68 8.29 -3.23 4.18
N ASN A 69 8.92 -4.10 5.00
CA ASN A 69 9.91 -5.06 4.54
C ASN A 69 9.34 -6.46 4.48
N HIS A 70 9.74 -7.21 3.46
CA HIS A 70 9.43 -8.64 3.32
C HIS A 70 10.70 -9.42 2.97
N ILE A 71 10.86 -10.63 3.53
CA ILE A 71 12.01 -11.47 3.28
C ILE A 71 11.57 -12.66 2.42
N TYR A 72 12.11 -12.75 1.21
CA TYR A 72 11.97 -13.91 0.34
C TYR A 72 13.05 -14.94 0.64
N GLU A 73 12.65 -16.17 0.98
CA GLU A 73 13.59 -17.28 1.24
C GLU A 73 14.19 -17.84 -0.05
N GLU A 74 13.41 -17.85 -1.13
CA GLU A 74 13.78 -18.40 -2.42
C GLU A 74 14.06 -17.29 -3.45
N LYS A 75 14.91 -17.63 -4.42
CA LYS A 75 15.14 -16.79 -5.59
C LYS A 75 14.04 -17.04 -6.61
N GLY A 76 13.63 -16.01 -7.32
CA GLY A 76 12.57 -16.16 -8.31
C GLY A 76 11.96 -14.85 -8.75
N LYS A 77 10.96 -14.96 -9.62
CA LYS A 77 10.11 -13.85 -10.00
C LYS A 77 8.86 -13.90 -9.15
N TYR A 78 8.49 -12.77 -8.58
CA TYR A 78 7.31 -12.62 -7.75
C TYR A 78 6.46 -11.48 -8.29
N THR A 79 5.15 -11.62 -8.16
CA THR A 79 4.19 -10.57 -8.41
C THR A 79 3.73 -10.04 -7.07
N VAL A 80 4.03 -8.78 -6.78
CA VAL A 80 3.57 -8.09 -5.58
C VAL A 80 2.35 -7.27 -5.95
N LEU A 81 1.22 -7.51 -5.29
CA LEU A 81 0.00 -6.73 -5.46
C LEU A 81 -0.16 -5.79 -4.28
N VAL A 82 -0.30 -4.50 -4.57
CA VAL A 82 -0.53 -3.45 -3.57
C VAL A 82 -1.95 -2.95 -3.73
N LYS A 83 -2.73 -2.96 -2.65
CA LYS A 83 -4.08 -2.39 -2.61
C LYS A 83 -4.09 -1.20 -1.64
N VAL A 84 -4.62 -0.07 -2.08
CA VAL A 84 -4.79 1.16 -1.29
C VAL A 84 -6.28 1.51 -1.27
N ILE A 85 -6.81 1.87 -0.12
CA ILE A 85 -8.17 2.40 0.04
C ILE A 85 -8.04 3.83 0.55
N ASP A 86 -8.66 4.75 -0.17
CA ASP A 86 -8.67 6.17 0.16
C ASP A 86 -9.74 6.54 1.19
N ILE A 87 -9.73 7.80 1.64
CA ILE A 87 -10.70 8.34 2.60
C ILE A 87 -12.16 8.36 2.11
N LEU A 88 -12.38 8.17 0.80
CA LEU A 88 -13.71 8.04 0.21
C LEU A 88 -14.17 6.58 0.13
N GLY A 89 -13.28 5.63 0.46
CA GLY A 89 -13.53 4.20 0.39
C GLY A 89 -13.27 3.60 -1.00
N ASN A 90 -12.68 4.35 -1.94
CA ASN A 90 -12.33 3.80 -3.26
C ASN A 90 -11.05 2.97 -3.15
N ASP A 91 -11.02 1.84 -3.87
CA ASP A 91 -9.84 1.00 -3.94
C ASP A 91 -9.00 1.27 -5.20
N THR A 92 -7.70 1.37 -5.03
CA THR A 92 -6.69 1.44 -6.09
C THR A 92 -5.73 0.27 -5.93
N THR A 93 -5.48 -0.47 -7.01
CA THR A 93 -4.58 -1.62 -7.00
C THR A 93 -3.40 -1.41 -7.95
N LYS A 94 -2.19 -1.80 -7.53
CA LYS A 94 -0.96 -1.72 -8.35
C LYS A 94 -0.22 -3.05 -8.32
N VAL A 95 0.08 -3.58 -9.51
CA VAL A 95 0.88 -4.80 -9.70
C VAL A 95 2.34 -4.42 -9.88
N LEU A 96 3.24 -5.09 -9.17
CA LEU A 96 4.69 -4.94 -9.31
C LEU A 96 5.32 -6.30 -9.57
N ASN A 97 6.07 -6.43 -10.67
CA ASN A 97 6.85 -7.64 -10.95
C ASN A 97 8.27 -7.44 -10.43
N VAL A 98 8.72 -8.28 -9.50
CA VAL A 98 10.05 -8.20 -8.87
C VAL A 98 10.84 -9.48 -9.11
N GLU A 99 12.16 -9.36 -9.23
CA GLU A 99 13.07 -10.49 -9.40
C GLU A 99 14.06 -10.55 -8.22
N ILE A 100 13.95 -11.60 -7.42
CA ILE A 100 14.82 -11.88 -6.27
C ILE A 100 15.98 -12.76 -6.74
N LYS A 101 17.21 -12.21 -6.69
CA LYS A 101 18.42 -12.81 -7.27
C LYS A 101 19.28 -13.65 -6.34
#